data_AF-A0A2E5HQZ4-F1
#
_entry.id   AF-A0A2E5HQZ4-F1
#
_cell.length_a   1.000
_cell.length_b   1.000
_cell.length_c   1.000
_cell.angle_alpha   90.00
_cell.angle_beta   90.00
_cell.angle_gamma   90.00
#
_symmetry.space_group_name_H-M   'P 1'
#
loop_
_entity.id
_entity.type
_entity.pdbx_description
1 polymer ?
#
loop_
_entity_poly.entity_id
_entity_poly.type
_entity_poly.pdbx_seq_one_letter_code
_entity_poly.pdbx_strand_id
1 'polypeptide(L)'
;MNDIVTLLSNPTEPTATGAWFEALAERLLRRTRLMIGARPHRLLEIEFYYHGAGHEDPFAHCDPLQQSTARWYFHRDEGSYRGGSFKGLDISFGPEGEFGGILIRTIEAVGGAMVNGCSLSVDHALAVTGYESVAALDAAIDGRSVWDASSPLSLVPDEGLEPRGRIWATGRVGLTLKRMARHPTMPEFLMKPYRFLTEPTIKKGKAHTIIAMHQAGLDVEAIRAATRSPRKTIQGYQEAYAEGEAGGELTRYRGKGFKTRDLCVAHGIWSRVYGA
;
A
#
# COMPACT_ATOMS: atom_id res chain seq x y z
N MET A 1 -8.00 -23.18 -6.48
CA MET A 1 -7.49 -21.80 -6.50
C MET A 1 -8.60 -20.92 -5.96
N ASN A 2 -8.45 -20.27 -4.80
CA ASN A 2 -9.49 -19.40 -4.29
C ASN A 2 -9.66 -18.20 -5.23
N ASP A 3 -10.92 -17.87 -5.53
CA ASP A 3 -11.30 -16.67 -6.26
C ASP A 3 -10.98 -15.43 -5.40
N ILE A 4 -10.61 -14.31 -6.04
CA ILE A 4 -10.26 -13.06 -5.35
C ILE A 4 -11.44 -12.53 -4.52
N VAL A 5 -12.67 -12.81 -4.95
CA VAL A 5 -13.89 -12.52 -4.17
C VAL A 5 -13.85 -13.24 -2.82
N THR A 6 -13.48 -14.52 -2.80
CA THR A 6 -13.33 -15.29 -1.57
C THR A 6 -12.13 -14.81 -0.75
N LEU A 7 -11.02 -14.42 -1.39
CA LEU A 7 -9.83 -13.92 -0.70
C LEU A 7 -10.03 -12.57 -0.01
N LEU A 8 -10.95 -11.73 -0.48
CA LEU A 8 -11.34 -10.51 0.23
C LEU A 8 -12.13 -10.80 1.52
N SER A 9 -12.58 -12.04 1.73
CA SER A 9 -13.12 -12.47 3.01
C SER A 9 -11.96 -12.82 3.96
N ASN A 10 -12.00 -12.29 5.18
CA ASN A 10 -10.94 -12.44 6.18
C ASN A 10 -10.57 -13.93 6.42
N PRO A 11 -9.29 -14.31 6.57
CA PRO A 11 -8.91 -15.63 7.06
C PRO A 11 -9.61 -15.96 8.38
N THR A 12 -10.00 -17.23 8.53
CA THR A 12 -10.62 -17.74 9.75
C THR A 12 -9.66 -17.79 10.95
N GLU A 13 -8.36 -17.59 10.72
CA GLU A 13 -7.29 -17.69 11.73
C GLU A 13 -6.48 -16.37 11.82
N PRO A 14 -6.43 -15.71 12.99
CA PRO A 14 -5.79 -14.39 13.18
C PRO A 14 -4.29 -14.31 12.88
N THR A 15 -3.57 -15.44 12.86
CA THR A 15 -2.09 -15.48 12.77
C THR A 15 -1.57 -15.43 11.33
N ALA A 16 -2.45 -15.48 10.32
CA ALA A 16 -2.06 -15.61 8.92
C ALA A 16 -2.09 -14.30 8.10
N THR A 17 -2.20 -13.13 8.75
CA THR A 17 -2.39 -11.83 8.07
C THR A 17 -1.35 -11.54 6.98
N GLY A 18 -0.08 -11.88 7.21
CA GLY A 18 0.98 -11.69 6.21
C GLY A 18 0.76 -12.51 4.94
N ALA A 19 0.53 -13.81 5.09
CA ALA A 19 0.26 -14.72 3.97
C ALA A 19 -1.05 -14.35 3.24
N TRP A 20 -2.04 -13.85 3.98
CA TRP A 20 -3.28 -13.34 3.41
C TRP A 20 -3.05 -12.10 2.52
N PHE A 21 -2.29 -11.12 3.00
CA PHE A 21 -1.94 -9.94 2.20
C PHE A 21 -1.12 -10.30 0.97
N GLU A 22 -0.19 -11.27 1.08
CA GLU A 22 0.56 -11.78 -0.06
C GLU A 22 -0.35 -12.42 -1.12
N ALA A 23 -1.32 -13.25 -0.69
CA ALA A 23 -2.29 -13.87 -1.59
C ALA A 23 -3.18 -12.83 -2.29
N LEU A 24 -3.64 -11.81 -1.56
CA LEU A 24 -4.40 -10.70 -2.13
C LEU A 24 -3.56 -9.86 -3.10
N ALA A 25 -2.32 -9.56 -2.74
CA ALA A 25 -1.41 -8.81 -3.60
C ALA A 25 -1.08 -9.56 -4.90
N GLU A 26 -0.86 -10.88 -4.83
CA GLU A 26 -0.64 -11.72 -6.01
C GLU A 26 -1.83 -11.62 -6.97
N ARG A 27 -3.06 -11.72 -6.46
CA ARG A 27 -4.26 -11.61 -7.30
C ARG A 27 -4.44 -10.20 -7.86
N LEU A 28 -4.37 -9.17 -7.02
CA LEU A 28 -4.60 -7.79 -7.43
C LEU A 28 -3.54 -7.27 -8.43
N LEU A 29 -2.25 -7.54 -8.19
CA LEU A 29 -1.17 -6.98 -9.00
C LEU A 29 -0.88 -7.78 -10.28
N ARG A 30 -1.28 -9.05 -10.35
CA ARG A 30 -0.98 -9.92 -11.50
C ARG A 30 -2.19 -10.51 -12.20
N ARG A 31 -3.36 -10.61 -11.56
CA ARG A 31 -4.54 -11.29 -12.11
C ARG A 31 -5.78 -10.42 -12.11
N THR A 32 -5.62 -9.11 -12.06
CA THR A 32 -6.74 -8.16 -12.01
C THR A 32 -6.40 -6.88 -12.77
N ARG A 33 -7.38 -6.38 -13.54
CA ARG A 33 -7.35 -5.03 -14.11
C ARG A 33 -8.22 -4.11 -13.28
N LEU A 34 -7.74 -2.88 -13.11
CA LEU A 34 -8.55 -1.77 -12.63
C LEU A 34 -9.19 -1.09 -13.85
N MET A 35 -10.51 -1.09 -13.92
CA MET A 35 -11.26 -0.37 -14.93
C MET A 35 -11.64 1.01 -14.38
N ILE A 36 -11.28 2.06 -15.11
CA ILE A 36 -11.63 3.44 -14.78
C ILE A 36 -12.29 4.04 -16.01
N GLY A 37 -13.58 4.40 -15.92
CA GLY A 37 -14.34 4.92 -17.06
C GLY A 37 -14.30 3.98 -18.28
N ALA A 38 -14.48 2.68 -18.03
CA ALA A 38 -14.34 1.59 -19.02
C ALA A 38 -12.93 1.44 -19.66
N ARG A 39 -11.91 2.18 -19.19
CA ARG A 39 -10.53 2.03 -19.66
C ARG A 39 -9.72 1.12 -18.72
N PRO A 40 -8.97 0.14 -19.25
CA PRO A 40 -8.17 -0.76 -18.44
C PRO A 40 -6.90 -0.10 -17.91
N HIS A 41 -6.59 -0.39 -16.66
CA HIS A 41 -5.38 0.02 -15.96
C HIS A 41 -4.79 -1.19 -15.24
N ARG A 42 -3.47 -1.15 -15.05
CA ARG A 42 -2.76 -2.14 -14.24
C ARG A 42 -2.44 -1.57 -12.86
N LEU A 43 -2.69 -2.35 -11.82
CA LEU A 43 -2.22 -2.03 -10.47
C LEU A 43 -0.71 -2.33 -10.38
N LEU A 44 0.08 -1.36 -9.93
CA LEU A 44 1.53 -1.50 -9.77
C LEU A 44 1.99 -1.43 -8.31
N GLU A 45 1.20 -0.80 -7.43
CA GLU A 45 1.53 -0.59 -6.03
C GLU A 45 0.26 -0.47 -5.18
N ILE A 46 0.18 -1.26 -4.11
CA ILE A 46 -0.90 -1.24 -3.11
C ILE A 46 -0.34 -1.26 -1.67
N GLU A 47 -1.12 -0.78 -0.72
CA GLU A 47 -0.81 -0.84 0.72
C GLU A 47 -1.99 -1.39 1.52
N PHE A 48 -1.71 -2.27 2.48
CA PHE A 48 -2.72 -2.84 3.38
C PHE A 48 -2.75 -2.07 4.71
N TYR A 49 -3.97 -1.83 5.18
CA TYR A 49 -4.29 -1.28 6.49
C TYR A 49 -5.41 -2.11 7.08
N TYR A 50 -5.16 -2.76 8.22
CA TYR A 50 -6.11 -3.70 8.80
C TYR A 50 -6.13 -3.58 10.33
N HIS A 51 -7.32 -3.42 10.89
CA HIS A 51 -7.55 -3.34 12.33
C HIS A 51 -8.66 -4.31 12.69
N GLY A 52 -8.28 -5.48 13.21
CA GLY A 52 -9.19 -6.57 13.55
C GLY A 52 -8.59 -7.54 14.56
N ALA A 53 -9.26 -8.68 14.75
CA ALA A 53 -8.86 -9.65 15.76
C ALA A 53 -7.40 -10.12 15.56
N GLY A 54 -6.57 -9.96 16.60
CA GLY A 54 -5.15 -10.34 16.55
C GLY A 54 -4.25 -9.45 15.68
N HIS A 55 -4.79 -8.38 15.08
CA HIS A 55 -4.06 -7.49 14.19
C HIS A 55 -4.56 -6.04 14.31
N GLU A 56 -4.11 -5.33 15.34
CA GLU A 56 -4.57 -3.98 15.67
C GLU A 56 -3.66 -2.91 15.07
N ASP A 57 -3.62 -2.79 13.74
CA ASP A 57 -2.78 -1.78 13.09
C ASP A 57 -3.23 -0.36 13.47
N PRO A 58 -2.39 0.43 14.18
CA PRO A 58 -2.76 1.78 14.59
C PRO A 58 -2.68 2.82 13.44
N PHE A 59 -2.27 2.39 12.25
CA PHE A 59 -2.25 3.22 11.05
C PHE A 59 -3.51 3.06 10.19
N ALA A 60 -4.37 2.07 10.47
CA ALA A 60 -5.67 1.97 9.82
C ALA A 60 -6.55 3.19 10.12
N HIS A 61 -7.40 3.56 9.17
CA HIS A 61 -8.31 4.69 9.33
C HIS A 61 -9.43 4.39 10.31
N CYS A 62 -9.87 3.13 10.37
CA CYS A 62 -11.02 2.69 11.16
C CYS A 62 -12.30 3.49 10.87
N ASP A 63 -12.48 3.87 9.60
CA ASP A 63 -13.72 4.51 9.14
C ASP A 63 -14.83 3.44 9.05
N PRO A 64 -16.07 3.71 9.51
CA PRO A 64 -17.17 2.75 9.42
C PRO A 64 -17.40 2.16 8.03
N LEU A 65 -17.13 2.92 6.95
CA LEU A 65 -17.27 2.41 5.58
C LEU A 65 -16.24 1.31 5.25
N GLN A 66 -15.14 1.23 5.99
CA GLN A 66 -14.13 0.16 5.87
C GLN A 66 -14.53 -1.12 6.62
N GLN A 67 -15.65 -1.13 7.35
CA GLN A 67 -16.32 -2.34 7.87
C GLN A 67 -17.21 -2.96 6.79
N SER A 68 -16.68 -3.02 5.57
CA SER A 68 -17.33 -3.66 4.44
C SER A 68 -16.28 -4.41 3.63
N THR A 69 -16.75 -5.37 2.85
CA THR A 69 -15.92 -6.12 1.92
C THR A 69 -16.27 -5.74 0.49
N ALA A 70 -15.25 -5.65 -0.35
CA ALA A 70 -15.38 -5.43 -1.79
C ALA A 70 -16.17 -4.15 -2.15
N ARG A 71 -15.98 -3.06 -1.40
CA ARG A 71 -16.48 -1.71 -1.75
C ARG A 71 -15.32 -0.76 -2.03
N TRP A 72 -15.62 0.31 -2.77
CA TRP A 72 -14.72 1.44 -2.91
C TRP A 72 -14.81 2.33 -1.68
N TYR A 73 -13.66 2.81 -1.19
CA TYR A 73 -13.59 3.78 -0.11
C TYR A 73 -12.63 4.91 -0.48
N PHE A 74 -13.16 6.12 -0.66
CA PHE A 74 -12.33 7.31 -0.76
C PHE A 74 -11.96 7.81 0.64
N HIS A 75 -10.72 8.26 0.82
CA HIS A 75 -10.25 8.74 2.12
C HIS A 75 -11.09 9.93 2.62
N ARG A 76 -11.59 9.80 3.85
CA ARG A 76 -12.34 10.85 4.55
C ARG A 76 -11.61 11.34 5.80
N ASP A 77 -12.00 12.52 6.25
CA ASP A 77 -11.66 13.09 7.55
C ASP A 77 -12.94 13.72 8.12
N GLU A 78 -13.38 13.24 9.29
CA GLU A 78 -14.60 13.73 9.96
C GLU A 78 -15.82 13.79 9.02
N GLY A 79 -15.98 12.77 8.16
CA GLY A 79 -17.08 12.65 7.19
C GLY A 79 -16.88 13.40 5.87
N SER A 80 -15.88 14.27 5.77
CA SER A 80 -15.55 15.02 4.54
C SER A 80 -14.45 14.33 3.74
N TYR A 81 -14.50 14.38 2.41
CA TYR A 81 -13.43 13.83 1.58
C TYR A 81 -12.12 14.59 1.77
N ARG A 82 -11.01 13.86 1.89
CA ARG A 82 -9.69 14.48 1.95
C ARG A 82 -9.32 15.10 0.60
N GLY A 83 -8.81 16.33 0.64
CA GLY A 83 -8.31 17.04 -0.54
C GLY A 83 -6.79 16.92 -0.72
N GLY A 84 -6.30 17.49 -1.83
CA GLY A 84 -4.86 17.67 -2.08
C GLY A 84 -4.05 16.37 -2.06
N SER A 85 -2.88 16.39 -1.41
CA SER A 85 -1.97 15.24 -1.36
C SER A 85 -2.49 14.06 -0.52
N PHE A 86 -3.58 14.26 0.24
CA PHE A 86 -4.15 13.29 1.18
C PHE A 86 -5.35 12.52 0.61
N LYS A 87 -5.71 12.74 -0.66
CA LYS A 87 -6.64 11.87 -1.39
C LYS A 87 -6.08 10.45 -1.48
N GLY A 88 -6.97 9.48 -1.33
CA GLY A 88 -6.69 8.06 -1.52
C GLY A 88 -7.97 7.31 -1.89
N LEU A 89 -7.79 6.15 -2.51
CA LEU A 89 -8.83 5.23 -2.89
C LEU A 89 -8.42 3.84 -2.41
N ASP A 90 -9.25 3.26 -1.56
CA ASP A 90 -9.06 1.94 -0.99
C ASP A 90 -10.11 0.97 -1.54
N ILE A 91 -9.74 -0.31 -1.56
CA ILE A 91 -10.69 -1.43 -1.61
C ILE A 91 -10.95 -1.84 -0.16
N SER A 92 -12.20 -1.81 0.28
CA SER A 92 -12.56 -2.26 1.61
C SER A 92 -12.52 -3.78 1.72
N PHE A 93 -12.04 -4.28 2.87
CA PHE A 93 -11.93 -5.71 3.13
C PHE A 93 -12.10 -6.06 4.62
N GLY A 94 -12.63 -5.15 5.43
CA GLY A 94 -12.96 -5.41 6.83
C GLY A 94 -14.34 -6.09 6.92
N PRO A 95 -14.48 -7.31 7.47
CA PRO A 95 -15.80 -7.83 7.82
C PRO A 95 -16.43 -6.99 8.95
N GLU A 96 -17.68 -7.28 9.29
CA GLU A 96 -18.38 -6.59 10.37
C GLU A 96 -17.56 -6.64 11.68
N GLY A 97 -17.36 -5.47 12.31
CA GLY A 97 -16.56 -5.33 13.53
C GLY A 97 -15.07 -5.11 13.31
N GLU A 98 -14.57 -5.21 12.08
CA GLU A 98 -13.16 -5.03 11.72
C GLU A 98 -13.01 -4.00 10.59
N PHE A 99 -11.83 -3.40 10.48
CA PHE A 99 -11.58 -2.34 9.51
C PHE A 99 -10.46 -2.75 8.56
N GLY A 100 -10.73 -2.72 7.25
CA GLY A 100 -9.75 -3.07 6.24
C GLY A 100 -9.81 -2.14 5.04
N GLY A 101 -8.66 -1.57 4.65
CA GLY A 101 -8.49 -0.81 3.41
C GLY A 101 -7.22 -1.19 2.65
N ILE A 102 -7.36 -1.57 1.38
CA ILE A 102 -6.24 -1.77 0.46
C ILE A 102 -6.09 -0.51 -0.39
N LEU A 103 -5.17 0.36 0.00
CA LEU A 103 -4.90 1.61 -0.69
C LEU A 103 -4.24 1.37 -2.04
N ILE A 104 -4.85 1.90 -3.10
CA ILE A 104 -4.27 1.95 -4.44
C ILE A 104 -3.33 3.16 -4.53
N ARG A 105 -2.06 2.91 -4.89
CA ARG A 105 -1.04 3.96 -4.91
C ARG A 105 -0.54 4.30 -6.29
N THR A 106 -0.12 3.29 -7.04
CA THR A 106 0.43 3.49 -8.38
C THR A 106 -0.27 2.57 -9.36
N ILE A 107 -0.69 3.16 -10.47
CA ILE A 107 -1.33 2.47 -11.58
C ILE A 107 -0.62 2.78 -12.88
N GLU A 108 -0.76 1.89 -13.85
CA GLU A 108 -0.34 2.10 -15.24
C GLU A 108 -1.59 2.23 -16.11
N ALA A 109 -1.69 3.35 -16.82
CA ALA A 109 -2.72 3.57 -17.83
C ALA A 109 -2.33 2.91 -19.16
N VAL A 110 -3.32 2.80 -20.06
CA VAL A 110 -3.11 2.32 -21.43
C VAL A 110 -1.95 3.07 -22.08
N GLY A 111 -1.05 2.34 -22.74
CA GLY A 111 0.16 2.89 -23.35
C GLY A 111 1.38 2.98 -22.42
N GLY A 112 1.27 2.49 -21.17
CA GLY A 112 2.41 2.39 -20.25
C GLY A 112 2.67 3.65 -19.42
N ALA A 113 1.74 4.61 -19.42
CA ALA A 113 1.87 5.83 -18.63
C ALA A 113 1.63 5.54 -17.14
N MET A 114 2.64 5.80 -16.32
CA MET A 114 2.61 5.48 -14.89
C MET A 114 2.09 6.67 -14.06
N VAL A 115 1.01 6.45 -13.31
CA VAL A 115 0.41 7.41 -12.39
C VAL A 115 0.90 7.11 -10.97
N ASN A 116 1.83 7.93 -10.47
CA ASN A 116 2.63 7.63 -9.28
C ASN A 116 2.14 8.32 -7.98
N GLY A 117 1.29 7.65 -7.21
CA GLY A 117 0.87 8.05 -5.86
C GLY A 117 -0.65 8.10 -5.70
N CYS A 118 -1.13 7.83 -4.49
CA CYS A 118 -2.57 7.67 -4.17
C CYS A 118 -3.44 8.84 -4.64
N SER A 119 -3.03 10.08 -4.32
CA SER A 119 -3.78 11.28 -4.73
C SER A 119 -3.81 11.46 -6.24
N LEU A 120 -2.73 11.13 -6.94
CA LEU A 120 -2.67 11.20 -8.41
C LEU A 120 -3.49 10.10 -9.07
N SER A 121 -3.60 8.92 -8.45
CA SER A 121 -4.48 7.85 -8.92
C SER A 121 -5.95 8.28 -8.84
N VAL A 122 -6.34 9.01 -7.78
CA VAL A 122 -7.68 9.62 -7.67
C VAL A 122 -7.89 10.72 -8.71
N ASP A 123 -6.92 11.61 -8.91
CA ASP A 123 -7.01 12.66 -9.94
C ASP A 123 -7.14 12.10 -11.35
N HIS A 124 -6.38 11.05 -11.63
CA HIS A 124 -6.49 10.32 -12.89
C HIS A 124 -7.87 9.67 -13.03
N ALA A 125 -8.42 9.10 -11.96
CA ALA A 125 -9.77 8.55 -11.98
C ALA A 125 -10.83 9.61 -12.32
N LEU A 126 -10.77 10.79 -11.70
CA LEU A 126 -11.66 11.92 -12.00
C LEU A 126 -11.50 12.38 -13.46
N ALA A 127 -10.26 12.52 -13.93
CA ALA A 127 -9.98 12.97 -15.29
C ALA A 127 -10.47 11.97 -16.36
N VAL A 128 -10.32 10.66 -16.12
CA VAL A 128 -10.76 9.62 -17.07
C VAL A 128 -12.27 9.46 -17.05
N THR A 129 -12.91 9.58 -15.89
CA THR A 129 -14.36 9.40 -15.74
C THR A 129 -15.16 10.65 -16.08
N GLY A 130 -14.54 11.84 -16.01
CA GLY A 130 -15.18 13.12 -16.29
C GLY A 130 -15.95 13.71 -15.11
N TYR A 131 -15.91 13.10 -13.92
CA TYR A 131 -16.55 13.65 -12.74
C TYR A 131 -15.72 14.81 -12.15
N GLU A 132 -16.41 15.89 -11.77
CA GLU A 132 -15.78 17.13 -11.30
C GLU A 132 -15.21 17.03 -9.87
N SER A 133 -15.65 16.03 -9.09
CA SER A 133 -15.24 15.85 -7.71
C SER A 133 -15.30 14.40 -7.26
N VAL A 134 -14.55 14.09 -6.19
CA VAL A 134 -14.62 12.79 -5.50
C VAL A 134 -16.04 12.48 -5.04
N ALA A 135 -16.76 13.48 -4.53
CA ALA A 135 -18.14 13.30 -4.09
C ALA A 135 -19.07 12.88 -5.23
N ALA A 136 -18.93 13.50 -6.41
CA ALA A 136 -19.71 13.14 -7.59
C ALA A 136 -19.37 11.74 -8.11
N LEU A 137 -18.08 11.38 -8.12
CA LEU A 137 -17.66 10.03 -8.51
C LEU A 137 -18.15 8.97 -7.51
N ASP A 138 -18.04 9.22 -6.20
CA ASP A 138 -18.51 8.30 -5.16
C ASP A 138 -20.03 8.12 -5.19
N ALA A 139 -20.78 9.23 -5.38
CA ALA A 139 -22.22 9.18 -5.58
C ALA A 139 -22.59 8.39 -6.85
N ALA A 140 -21.80 8.50 -7.92
CA ALA A 140 -22.00 7.70 -9.11
C ALA A 140 -21.67 6.22 -8.89
N ILE A 141 -20.67 5.87 -8.07
CA ILE A 141 -20.42 4.47 -7.67
C ILE A 141 -21.60 3.93 -6.88
N ASP A 142 -22.24 4.76 -6.06
CA ASP A 142 -23.46 4.44 -5.31
C ASP A 142 -23.30 3.18 -4.43
N GLY A 143 -22.15 3.11 -3.75
CA GLY A 143 -21.80 1.99 -2.90
C GLY A 143 -21.70 0.65 -3.61
N ARG A 144 -21.69 0.56 -4.95
CA ARG A 144 -21.58 -0.71 -5.70
C ARG A 144 -20.30 -1.47 -5.39
N SER A 145 -20.33 -2.78 -5.64
CA SER A 145 -19.18 -3.63 -5.41
C SER A 145 -18.02 -3.23 -6.32
N VAL A 146 -16.78 -3.41 -5.87
CA VAL A 146 -15.60 -3.24 -6.72
C VAL A 146 -15.64 -4.15 -7.95
N TRP A 147 -16.42 -5.23 -7.94
CA TRP A 147 -16.57 -6.15 -9.09
C TRP A 147 -17.64 -5.72 -10.10
N ASP A 148 -18.43 -4.67 -9.81
CA ASP A 148 -19.54 -4.27 -10.65
C ASP A 148 -19.05 -3.53 -11.91
N ALA A 149 -19.05 -4.21 -13.05
CA ALA A 149 -18.61 -3.65 -14.32
C ALA A 149 -19.45 -2.46 -14.82
N SER A 150 -20.65 -2.24 -14.28
CA SER A 150 -21.47 -1.05 -14.58
C SER A 150 -21.01 0.20 -13.81
N SER A 151 -20.15 0.03 -12.79
CA SER A 151 -19.59 1.11 -11.99
C SER A 151 -18.55 1.90 -12.77
N PRO A 152 -18.44 3.24 -12.56
CA PRO A 152 -17.37 4.01 -13.18
C PRO A 152 -15.97 3.52 -12.77
N LEU A 153 -15.86 2.83 -11.63
CA LEU A 153 -14.68 2.11 -11.17
C LEU A 153 -15.02 0.63 -10.92
N SER A 154 -14.24 -0.28 -11.49
CA SER A 154 -14.39 -1.72 -11.22
C SER A 154 -13.07 -2.48 -11.33
N LEU A 155 -13.02 -3.66 -10.72
CA LEU A 155 -11.96 -4.64 -10.81
C LEU A 155 -12.47 -5.79 -11.68
N VAL A 156 -11.64 -6.22 -12.62
CA VAL A 156 -11.96 -7.32 -13.53
C VAL A 156 -10.86 -8.37 -13.43
N PRO A 157 -11.16 -9.63 -13.07
CA PRO A 157 -10.20 -10.71 -13.15
C PRO A 157 -9.63 -10.86 -14.57
N ASP A 158 -8.31 -11.00 -14.66
CA ASP A 158 -7.61 -11.23 -15.93
C ASP A 158 -6.47 -12.23 -15.72
N GLU A 159 -6.78 -13.51 -15.92
CA GLU A 159 -5.81 -14.60 -15.79
C GLU A 159 -4.76 -14.62 -16.91
N GLY A 160 -5.00 -13.89 -18.00
CA GLY A 160 -4.08 -13.72 -19.12
C GLY A 160 -3.15 -12.51 -18.98
N LEU A 161 -3.19 -11.80 -17.86
CA LEU A 161 -2.35 -10.62 -17.64
C LEU A 161 -0.89 -11.05 -17.42
N GLU A 162 -0.03 -10.70 -18.37
CA GLU A 162 1.41 -10.99 -18.28
C GLU A 162 2.02 -10.46 -16.98
N PRO A 163 2.66 -11.30 -16.14
CA PRO A 163 3.25 -10.86 -14.88
C PRO A 163 4.35 -9.80 -15.07
N ARG A 164 4.28 -8.70 -14.30
CA ARG A 164 5.36 -7.71 -14.20
C ARG A 164 6.31 -8.12 -13.09
N GLY A 165 7.37 -8.83 -13.46
CA GLY A 165 8.48 -9.15 -12.56
C GLY A 165 8.05 -9.76 -11.21
N ARG A 166 8.89 -9.60 -10.19
CA ARG A 166 8.64 -10.03 -8.81
C ARG A 166 7.79 -9.00 -8.06
N ILE A 167 6.84 -9.48 -7.24
CA ILE A 167 6.19 -8.64 -6.24
C ILE A 167 7.15 -8.44 -5.06
N TRP A 168 7.41 -7.18 -4.73
CA TRP A 168 8.18 -6.80 -3.55
C TRP A 168 7.25 -6.38 -2.43
N ALA A 169 7.40 -7.00 -1.27
CA ALA A 169 6.76 -6.58 -0.02
C ALA A 169 7.72 -5.64 0.73
N THR A 170 7.23 -4.47 1.15
CA THR A 170 8.05 -3.39 1.72
C THR A 170 7.28 -2.64 2.81
N GLY A 171 7.97 -1.82 3.61
CA GLY A 171 7.29 -0.89 4.53
C GLY A 171 6.43 0.14 3.79
N ARG A 172 5.32 0.55 4.42
CA ARG A 172 4.37 1.52 3.86
C ARG A 172 4.92 2.95 3.87
N VAL A 173 4.45 3.76 2.93
CA VAL A 173 4.94 5.12 2.70
C VAL A 173 4.21 6.13 3.56
N GLY A 174 4.97 6.98 4.24
CA GLY A 174 4.43 8.15 4.94
C GLY A 174 4.01 7.90 6.39
N LEU A 175 4.26 6.71 6.92
CA LEU A 175 4.02 6.40 8.33
C LEU A 175 5.03 7.14 9.22
N THR A 176 4.55 7.64 10.37
CA THR A 176 5.37 8.36 11.35
C THR A 176 4.97 7.98 12.77
N LEU A 177 5.85 8.18 13.74
CA LEU A 177 5.56 7.95 15.17
C LEU A 177 4.99 9.18 15.88
N LYS A 178 4.30 10.07 15.15
CA LYS A 178 3.70 11.29 15.71
C LYS A 178 2.61 10.98 16.75
N ARG A 179 1.85 9.90 16.54
CA ARG A 179 0.73 9.50 17.42
C ARG A 179 1.12 8.42 18.44
N MET A 180 2.40 8.10 18.57
CA MET A 180 2.89 7.00 19.42
C MET A 180 2.51 7.16 20.91
N ALA A 181 2.25 8.40 21.35
CA ALA A 181 1.73 8.67 22.70
C ALA A 181 0.36 8.03 22.96
N ARG A 182 -0.51 8.00 21.94
CA ARG A 182 -1.88 7.46 22.01
C ARG A 182 -1.93 6.00 21.55
N HIS A 183 -0.98 5.60 20.71
CA HIS A 183 -0.90 4.27 20.13
C HIS A 183 0.52 3.71 20.33
N PRO A 184 0.82 3.10 21.49
CA PRO A 184 2.17 2.61 21.80
C PRO A 184 2.64 1.47 20.91
N THR A 185 1.72 0.78 20.21
CA THR A 185 2.01 -0.33 19.27
C THR A 185 2.48 0.15 17.90
N MET A 186 2.42 1.45 17.57
CA MET A 186 2.85 2.00 16.27
C MET A 186 4.25 1.55 15.80
N PRO A 187 5.27 1.46 16.68
CA PRO A 187 6.59 0.98 16.26
C PRO A 187 6.56 -0.42 15.63
N GLU A 188 5.70 -1.31 16.12
CA GLU A 188 5.58 -2.67 15.60
C GLU A 188 5.14 -2.67 14.12
N PHE A 189 4.22 -1.79 13.75
CA PHE A 189 3.61 -1.73 12.40
C PHE A 189 4.34 -0.80 11.44
N LEU A 190 5.35 -0.06 11.91
CA LEU A 190 5.98 1.03 11.17
C LEU A 190 6.65 0.53 9.87
N MET A 191 7.38 -0.59 9.95
CA MET A 191 8.09 -1.16 8.78
C MET A 191 7.59 -2.56 8.39
N LYS A 192 6.47 -3.03 8.94
CA LYS A 192 5.85 -4.29 8.49
C LYS A 192 5.66 -4.26 6.96
N PRO A 193 5.88 -5.39 6.26
CA PRO A 193 5.95 -5.45 4.80
C PRO A 193 4.55 -5.40 4.14
N TYR A 194 3.74 -4.40 4.46
CA TYR A 194 2.34 -4.26 4.05
C TYR A 194 2.15 -3.37 2.82
N ARG A 195 3.22 -3.05 2.11
CA ARG A 195 3.21 -2.40 0.80
C ARG A 195 3.73 -3.36 -0.25
N PHE A 196 2.93 -3.62 -1.28
CA PHE A 196 3.27 -4.55 -2.34
C PHE A 196 3.40 -3.81 -3.67
N LEU A 197 4.46 -4.07 -4.43
CA LEU A 197 4.68 -3.45 -5.74
C LEU A 197 5.38 -4.36 -6.74
N THR A 198 5.06 -4.18 -8.02
CA THR A 198 5.69 -4.87 -9.17
C THR A 198 6.67 -3.99 -9.94
N GLU A 199 6.67 -2.68 -9.69
CA GLU A 199 7.50 -1.70 -10.41
C GLU A 199 8.50 -1.00 -9.48
N PRO A 200 9.73 -1.52 -9.32
CA PRO A 200 10.70 -0.97 -8.38
C PRO A 200 11.21 0.43 -8.75
N THR A 201 10.91 0.93 -9.96
CA THR A 201 11.31 2.28 -10.37
C THR A 201 10.43 3.39 -9.74
N ILE A 202 9.31 3.04 -9.08
CA ILE A 202 8.44 3.99 -8.35
C ILE A 202 9.27 4.85 -7.37
N LYS A 203 9.12 6.18 -7.48
CA LYS A 203 9.94 7.16 -6.73
C LYS A 203 9.52 7.28 -5.26
N LYS A 204 8.22 7.34 -4.97
CA LYS A 204 7.72 7.43 -3.60
C LYS A 204 7.96 6.09 -2.90
N GLY A 205 8.53 6.14 -1.70
CA GLY A 205 8.88 4.92 -0.96
C GLY A 205 10.14 4.19 -1.45
N LYS A 206 10.94 4.79 -2.35
CA LYS A 206 12.15 4.16 -2.92
C LYS A 206 13.10 3.56 -1.87
N ALA A 207 13.27 4.24 -0.74
CA ALA A 207 14.13 3.76 0.34
C ALA A 207 13.61 2.43 0.94
N HIS A 208 12.29 2.29 1.16
CA HIS A 208 11.69 1.02 1.61
C HIS A 208 11.96 -0.10 0.59
N THR A 209 11.83 0.19 -0.70
CA THR A 209 12.07 -0.80 -1.77
C THR A 209 13.54 -1.23 -1.83
N ILE A 210 14.49 -0.30 -1.76
CA ILE A 210 15.92 -0.62 -1.75
C ILE A 210 16.28 -1.47 -0.53
N ILE A 211 15.78 -1.11 0.66
CA ILE A 211 16.05 -1.87 1.89
C ILE A 211 15.45 -3.27 1.82
N ALA A 212 14.20 -3.41 1.36
CA ALA A 212 13.58 -4.72 1.20
C ALA A 212 14.35 -5.62 0.21
N MET A 213 14.87 -5.06 -0.89
CA MET A 213 15.73 -5.80 -1.81
C MET A 213 17.06 -6.21 -1.18
N HIS A 214 17.66 -5.32 -0.38
CA HIS A 214 18.89 -5.62 0.37
C HIS A 214 18.67 -6.75 1.39
N GLN A 215 17.57 -6.69 2.17
CA GLN A 215 17.17 -7.74 3.10
C GLN A 215 16.88 -9.06 2.40
N ALA A 216 16.41 -9.02 1.16
CA ALA A 216 16.25 -10.20 0.30
C ALA A 216 17.58 -10.72 -0.30
N GLY A 217 18.72 -10.17 0.09
CA GLY A 217 20.06 -10.63 -0.30
C GLY A 217 20.55 -10.13 -1.67
N LEU A 218 19.89 -9.15 -2.29
CA LEU A 218 20.36 -8.60 -3.56
C LEU A 218 21.59 -7.70 -3.33
N ASP A 219 22.56 -7.82 -4.22
CA ASP A 219 23.73 -6.94 -4.24
C ASP A 219 23.39 -5.53 -4.81
N VAL A 220 24.34 -4.61 -4.68
CA VAL A 220 24.18 -3.22 -5.12
C VAL A 220 23.88 -3.09 -6.62
N GLU A 221 24.43 -3.98 -7.46
CA GLU A 221 24.23 -3.92 -8.91
C GLU A 221 22.85 -4.43 -9.32
N ALA A 222 22.39 -5.52 -8.70
CA ALA A 222 21.04 -6.03 -8.88
C ALA A 222 19.98 -5.00 -8.43
N ILE A 223 20.18 -4.37 -7.27
CA ILE A 223 19.30 -3.29 -6.78
C ILE A 223 19.33 -2.09 -7.72
N ARG A 224 20.51 -1.71 -8.21
CA ARG A 224 20.65 -0.61 -9.17
C ARG A 224 19.91 -0.90 -10.47
N ALA A 225 20.07 -2.11 -11.03
CA ALA A 225 19.40 -2.50 -12.25
C ALA A 225 17.88 -2.45 -12.11
N ALA A 226 17.34 -2.96 -10.99
CA ALA A 226 15.90 -2.98 -10.74
C ALA A 226 15.33 -1.57 -10.44
N THR A 227 16.00 -0.78 -9.61
CA THR A 227 15.42 0.48 -9.09
C THR A 227 15.81 1.73 -9.89
N ARG A 228 16.83 1.61 -10.76
CA ARG A 228 17.52 2.69 -11.47
C ARG A 228 18.14 3.73 -10.55
N SER A 229 18.45 3.35 -9.31
CA SER A 229 19.06 4.25 -8.32
C SER A 229 20.59 4.26 -8.43
N PRO A 230 21.26 5.40 -8.17
CA PRO A 230 22.73 5.46 -8.17
C PRO A 230 23.34 4.55 -7.10
N ARG A 231 24.50 3.95 -7.38
CA ARG A 231 25.24 3.08 -6.43
C ARG A 231 25.45 3.74 -5.08
N LYS A 232 25.93 4.99 -5.09
CA LYS A 232 26.17 5.78 -3.88
C LYS A 232 24.91 5.94 -3.01
N THR A 233 23.74 6.08 -3.63
CA THR A 233 22.46 6.17 -2.91
C THR A 233 22.10 4.84 -2.26
N ILE A 234 22.25 3.73 -2.99
CA ILE A 234 21.97 2.38 -2.48
C ILE A 234 22.89 2.05 -1.30
N GLN A 235 24.20 2.26 -1.47
CA GLN A 235 25.19 2.05 -0.42
C GLN A 235 24.91 2.90 0.81
N GLY A 236 24.60 4.19 0.65
CA GLY A 236 24.26 5.06 1.77
C GLY A 236 22.99 4.62 2.52
N TYR A 237 22.02 3.99 1.85
CA TYR A 237 20.84 3.42 2.51
C TYR A 237 21.19 2.13 3.25
N GLN A 238 22.04 1.27 2.69
CA GLN A 238 22.53 0.05 3.33
C GLN A 238 23.37 0.36 4.57
N GLU A 239 24.27 1.35 4.50
CA GLU A 239 25.06 1.82 5.64
C GLU A 239 24.16 2.37 6.77
N ALA A 240 23.17 3.19 6.42
CA ALA A 240 22.22 3.70 7.41
C ALA A 240 21.35 2.59 8.01
N TYR A 241 20.96 1.60 7.22
CA TYR A 241 20.24 0.41 7.70
C TYR A 241 21.12 -0.37 8.69
N ALA A 242 22.37 -0.68 8.34
CA ALA A 242 23.30 -1.40 9.19
C ALA A 242 23.59 -0.67 10.52
N GLU A 243 23.64 0.67 10.51
CA GLU A 243 23.73 1.47 11.74
C GLU A 243 22.55 1.19 12.68
N GLY A 244 21.33 1.08 12.14
CA GLY A 244 20.13 0.83 12.93
C GLY A 244 20.07 -0.59 13.48
N GLU A 245 20.55 -1.55 12.69
CA GLU A 245 20.74 -2.92 13.17
C GLU A 245 21.76 -2.97 14.31
N ALA A 246 22.87 -2.23 14.20
CA ALA A 246 23.89 -2.17 15.24
C ALA A 246 23.38 -1.55 16.56
N GLY A 247 22.36 -0.67 16.53
CA GLY A 247 21.77 -0.15 17.76
C GLY A 247 20.77 0.99 17.59
N GLY A 248 20.20 1.41 18.73
CA GLY A 248 19.24 2.52 18.84
C GLY A 248 17.81 2.07 19.11
N GLU A 249 16.93 3.06 19.28
CA GLU A 249 15.52 2.87 19.61
C GLU A 249 14.61 3.71 18.71
N LEU A 250 13.46 3.15 18.31
CA LEU A 250 12.47 3.87 17.50
C LEU A 250 11.84 5.06 18.23
N THR A 251 11.83 5.04 19.57
CA THR A 251 11.32 6.11 20.45
C THR A 251 11.95 7.47 20.15
N ARG A 252 13.20 7.50 19.66
CA ARG A 252 13.90 8.74 19.27
C ARG A 252 13.23 9.52 18.14
N TYR A 253 12.36 8.86 17.37
CA TYR A 253 11.58 9.43 16.27
C TYR A 253 10.16 9.83 16.66
N ARG A 254 9.78 9.72 17.94
CA ARG A 254 8.48 10.18 18.45
C ARG A 254 8.26 11.66 18.09
N GLY A 255 7.10 11.97 17.52
CA GLY A 255 6.73 13.35 17.15
C GLY A 255 7.45 13.90 15.92
N LYS A 256 8.37 13.15 15.30
CA LYS A 256 9.20 13.62 14.18
C LYS A 256 8.76 12.99 12.86
N GLY A 257 9.02 13.71 11.77
CA GLY A 257 9.01 13.13 10.42
C GLY A 257 10.35 12.45 10.14
N PHE A 258 10.36 11.48 9.23
CA PHE A 258 11.58 10.83 8.79
C PHE A 258 12.22 11.60 7.63
N LYS A 259 13.50 11.97 7.77
CA LYS A 259 14.35 12.17 6.59
C LYS A 259 14.69 10.81 6.01
N THR A 260 15.11 10.76 4.74
CA THR A 260 15.39 9.47 4.07
C THR A 260 16.43 8.64 4.79
N ARG A 261 17.50 9.27 5.30
CA ARG A 261 18.50 8.55 6.10
C ARG A 261 17.90 8.01 7.40
N ASP A 262 17.16 8.84 8.14
CA ASP A 262 16.49 8.43 9.39
C ASP A 262 15.56 7.24 9.18
N LEU A 263 14.83 7.24 8.06
CA LEU A 263 13.99 6.14 7.66
C LEU A 263 14.80 4.84 7.49
N CYS A 264 15.96 4.90 6.84
CA CYS A 264 16.82 3.74 6.67
C CYS A 264 17.35 3.21 8.01
N VAL A 265 17.77 4.09 8.91
CA VAL A 265 18.18 3.66 10.26
C VAL A 265 17.00 3.08 11.05
N ALA A 266 15.81 3.68 10.93
CA ALA A 266 14.60 3.17 11.56
C ALA A 266 14.24 1.77 11.05
N HIS A 267 14.47 1.46 9.77
CA HIS A 267 14.34 0.09 9.25
C HIS A 267 15.29 -0.88 9.93
N GLY A 268 16.56 -0.53 10.09
CA GLY A 268 17.53 -1.40 10.78
C GLY A 268 17.15 -1.67 12.23
N ILE A 269 16.74 -0.61 12.96
CA ILE A 269 16.24 -0.75 14.33
C ILE A 269 15.00 -1.64 14.35
N TRP A 270 14.05 -1.40 13.45
CA TRP A 270 12.82 -2.18 13.37
C TRP A 270 13.11 -3.65 13.07
N SER A 271 14.00 -3.94 12.12
CA SER A 271 14.37 -5.31 11.75
C SER A 271 14.97 -6.07 12.94
N ARG A 272 15.87 -5.44 13.70
CA ARG A 272 16.44 -6.05 14.91
C ARG A 272 15.40 -6.31 16.00
N VAL A 273 14.45 -5.41 16.18
CA VAL A 273 13.49 -5.45 17.30
C VAL A 273 12.24 -6.29 16.99
N TYR A 274 11.78 -6.25 15.73
CA TYR A 274 10.49 -6.81 15.30
C TYR A 274 10.57 -7.71 14.07
N GLY A 275 11.71 -7.76 13.36
CA GLY A 275 11.85 -8.41 12.05
C GLY A 275 11.96 -9.94 12.07
N ALA A 276 11.31 -10.59 13.03
CA ALA A 276 11.15 -12.06 13.06
C ALA A 276 10.14 -12.52 12.01
#